data_AF-A0A3D8HWG3-F1
#
_entry.id   AF-A0A3D8HWG3-F1
#
_cell.length_a   1.000
_cell.length_b   1.000
_cell.length_c   1.000
_cell.angle_alpha   90.00
_cell.angle_beta   90.00
_cell.angle_gamma   90.00
#
_symmetry.space_group_name_H-M   'P 1'
#
loop_
_entity.id
_entity.type
_entity.pdbx_description
1 polymer ?
#
loop_
_entity_poly.entity_id
_entity_poly.type
_entity_poly.pdbx_seq_one_letter_code
_entity_poly.pdbx_strand_id
1 'polypeptide(L)'
;MFEKTLRALEKFKDSSSQIAQLLQTEGVSAQFAEVKSKDGLNSISLPNGAMLECFAHLKSLPYKTFEQFGAPQLHFCNCAEFAKLLDSQNPHLLLRRAGSNAFEFSVYQGGTTTGYFRDYPLPLCTQCIEIAKNLPAFAKHTEDSQEFEKYLFLFMNGEKV
;
A
#
# COMPACT_ATOMS: atom_id res chain seq x y z
N MET A 1 -6.37 -20.70 -33.18
CA MET A 1 -6.97 -20.31 -31.87
C MET A 1 -5.88 -20.05 -30.83
N PHE A 2 -4.88 -20.93 -30.72
CA PHE A 2 -3.71 -20.81 -29.83
C PHE A 2 -2.90 -19.51 -29.98
N GLU A 3 -2.60 -19.05 -31.21
CA GLU A 3 -1.86 -17.79 -31.42
C GLU A 3 -2.64 -16.54 -30.98
N LYS A 4 -3.97 -16.54 -31.07
CA LYS A 4 -4.80 -15.44 -30.57
C LYS A 4 -4.78 -15.40 -29.04
N THR A 5 -4.77 -16.56 -28.41
CA THR A 5 -4.60 -16.70 -26.95
C THR A 5 -3.22 -16.23 -26.52
N LEU A 6 -2.14 -16.61 -27.23
CA LEU A 6 -0.78 -16.16 -26.94
C LEU A 6 -0.63 -14.63 -27.08
N ARG A 7 -1.14 -14.03 -28.17
CA ARG A 7 -1.12 -12.57 -28.35
C ARG A 7 -1.96 -11.82 -27.31
N ALA A 8 -3.08 -12.39 -26.88
CA ALA A 8 -3.85 -11.83 -25.79
C ALA A 8 -3.06 -11.89 -24.47
N LEU A 9 -2.41 -13.03 -24.18
CA LEU A 9 -1.53 -13.21 -23.02
C LEU A 9 -0.33 -12.26 -23.02
N GLU A 10 0.24 -11.95 -24.19
CA GLU A 10 1.31 -10.94 -24.33
C GLU A 10 0.82 -9.54 -23.96
N LYS A 11 -0.36 -9.12 -24.44
CA LYS A 11 -0.95 -7.82 -24.04
C LYS A 11 -1.21 -7.72 -22.54
N PHE A 12 -1.60 -8.83 -21.89
CA PHE A 12 -1.77 -8.86 -20.44
C PHE A 12 -0.45 -8.71 -19.68
N LYS A 13 0.68 -9.18 -20.24
CA LYS A 13 2.01 -8.93 -19.64
C LYS A 13 2.37 -7.44 -19.69
N ASP A 14 2.09 -6.75 -20.80
CA ASP A 14 2.34 -5.32 -20.91
C ASP A 14 1.51 -4.51 -19.90
N SER A 15 0.24 -4.85 -19.72
CA SER A 15 -0.61 -4.23 -18.69
C SER A 15 -0.11 -4.51 -17.27
N SER A 16 0.43 -5.69 -17.01
CA SER A 16 0.99 -6.04 -15.69
C SER A 16 2.20 -5.15 -15.36
N SER A 17 3.09 -4.94 -16.33
CA SER A 17 4.25 -4.04 -16.19
C SER A 17 3.82 -2.60 -15.95
N GLN A 18 2.79 -2.13 -16.67
CA GLN A 18 2.25 -0.78 -16.49
C GLN A 18 1.63 -0.59 -15.10
N ILE A 19 0.82 -1.55 -14.62
CA ILE A 19 0.23 -1.50 -13.28
C ILE A 19 1.33 -1.51 -12.20
N ALA A 20 2.35 -2.35 -12.37
CA ALA A 20 3.49 -2.38 -11.45
C ALA A 20 4.24 -1.04 -11.41
N GLN A 21 4.39 -0.37 -12.55
CA GLN A 21 5.00 0.95 -12.65
C GLN A 21 4.13 2.03 -11.99
N LEU A 22 2.82 2.04 -12.27
CA LEU A 22 1.88 2.98 -11.63
C LEU A 22 1.88 2.85 -10.12
N LEU A 23 1.89 1.62 -9.59
CA LEU A 23 1.99 1.37 -8.15
C LEU A 23 3.28 1.88 -7.54
N GLN A 24 4.37 1.95 -8.31
CA GLN A 24 5.65 2.48 -7.86
C GLN A 24 5.66 4.01 -7.88
N THR A 25 5.16 4.64 -8.95
CA THR A 25 5.31 6.08 -9.17
C THR A 25 4.15 6.91 -8.63
N GLU A 26 2.91 6.43 -8.70
CA GLU A 26 1.70 7.23 -8.46
C GLU A 26 0.73 6.59 -7.46
N GLY A 27 0.89 5.29 -7.19
CA GLY A 27 -0.09 4.49 -6.48
C GLY A 27 -1.35 4.23 -7.32
N VAL A 28 -2.22 3.34 -6.84
CA VAL A 28 -3.50 3.01 -7.50
C VAL A 28 -4.61 3.08 -6.46
N SER A 29 -5.77 3.61 -6.85
CA SER A 29 -6.89 3.66 -5.90
C SER A 29 -7.41 2.26 -5.59
N ALA A 30 -7.63 1.98 -4.31
CA ALA A 30 -8.09 0.66 -3.86
C ALA A 30 -9.43 0.24 -4.50
N GLN A 31 -10.32 1.18 -4.85
CA GLN A 31 -11.57 0.88 -5.55
C GLN A 31 -11.37 0.35 -6.98
N PHE A 32 -10.21 0.62 -7.58
CA PHE A 32 -9.84 0.16 -8.92
C PHE A 32 -8.94 -1.08 -8.90
N ALA A 33 -8.68 -1.64 -7.72
CA ALA A 33 -7.84 -2.82 -7.55
C ALA A 33 -8.60 -3.89 -6.75
N GLU A 34 -8.48 -5.15 -7.18
CA GLU A 34 -8.91 -6.27 -6.34
C GLU A 34 -7.87 -6.45 -5.23
N VAL A 35 -8.21 -6.02 -4.00
CA VAL A 35 -7.39 -6.25 -2.82
C VAL A 35 -7.62 -7.67 -2.35
N LYS A 36 -6.59 -8.51 -2.46
CA LYS A 36 -6.60 -9.84 -1.86
C LYS A 36 -5.73 -9.82 -0.62
N SER A 37 -6.29 -10.29 0.49
CA SER A 37 -5.52 -10.63 1.67
C SER A 37 -5.02 -12.07 1.52
N LYS A 38 -3.81 -12.24 0.99
CA LYS A 38 -3.10 -13.52 1.05
C LYS A 38 -2.16 -13.46 2.26
N ASP A 39 -2.23 -14.45 3.13
CA ASP A 39 -1.44 -14.51 4.36
C ASP A 39 -1.61 -13.24 5.26
N GLY A 40 -2.76 -12.57 5.13
CA GLY A 40 -3.08 -11.33 5.86
C GLY A 40 -2.50 -10.04 5.27
N LEU A 41 -1.74 -10.12 4.17
CA LEU A 41 -1.06 -8.98 3.55
C LEU A 41 -1.88 -8.37 2.41
N ASN A 42 -1.79 -7.05 2.26
CA ASN A 42 -2.44 -6.32 1.18
C ASN A 42 -1.70 -6.59 -0.14
N SER A 43 -2.41 -7.14 -1.12
CA SER A 43 -1.84 -7.45 -2.42
C SER A 43 -2.79 -7.17 -3.58
N ILE A 44 -2.20 -6.81 -4.73
CA ILE A 44 -2.91 -6.60 -5.99
C ILE A 44 -2.59 -7.75 -6.93
N SER A 45 -3.64 -8.34 -7.52
CA SER A 45 -3.51 -9.35 -8.57
C SER A 45 -3.23 -8.70 -9.91
N LEU A 46 -2.10 -9.03 -10.53
CA LEU A 46 -1.76 -8.59 -11.88
C LEU A 46 -2.42 -9.48 -12.94
N PRO A 47 -2.65 -8.97 -14.16
CA PRO A 47 -3.21 -9.75 -15.27
C PRO A 47 -2.40 -10.99 -15.66
N ASN A 48 -1.08 -10.98 -15.43
CA ASN A 48 -0.20 -12.15 -15.64
C ASN A 48 -0.30 -13.21 -14.53
N GLY A 49 -1.17 -13.03 -13.53
CA GLY A 49 -1.36 -13.93 -12.38
C GLY A 49 -0.39 -13.70 -11.22
N ALA A 50 0.55 -12.76 -11.34
CA ALA A 50 1.42 -12.39 -10.22
C ALA A 50 0.64 -11.61 -9.15
N MET A 51 1.05 -11.73 -7.90
CA MET A 51 0.55 -10.91 -6.79
C MET A 51 1.65 -9.91 -6.41
N LEU A 52 1.30 -8.62 -6.31
CA LEU A 52 2.20 -7.59 -5.81
C LEU A 52 1.75 -7.15 -4.42
N GLU A 53 2.65 -7.26 -3.46
CA GLU A 53 2.44 -6.73 -2.11
C GLU A 53 2.51 -5.20 -2.13
N CYS A 54 1.63 -4.57 -1.36
CA CYS A 54 1.46 -3.13 -1.37
C CYS A 54 1.17 -2.59 0.03
N PHE A 55 1.60 -1.34 0.25
CA PHE A 55 1.15 -0.54 1.37
C PHE A 55 -0.10 0.22 0.99
N ALA A 56 -0.98 0.45 1.95
CA ALA A 56 -2.16 1.29 1.80
C ALA A 56 -2.06 2.55 2.68
N HIS A 57 -2.51 3.68 2.14
CA HIS A 57 -2.65 4.94 2.89
C HIS A 57 -3.77 5.83 2.32
N LEU A 58 -4.24 6.79 3.11
CA LEU A 58 -5.18 7.79 2.65
C LEU A 58 -4.46 8.86 1.83
N LYS A 59 -4.96 9.14 0.61
CA LYS A 59 -4.48 10.27 -0.22
C LYS A 59 -4.99 11.62 0.27
N SER A 60 -6.14 11.63 0.93
CA SER A 60 -6.73 12.87 1.43
C SER A 60 -7.44 12.63 2.76
N LEU A 61 -7.27 13.53 3.72
CA LEU A 61 -7.94 13.44 5.01
C LEU A 61 -8.50 14.81 5.48
N PRO A 62 -9.60 14.82 6.26
CA PRO A 62 -10.14 16.04 6.83
C PRO A 62 -9.14 16.75 7.75
N TYR A 63 -9.15 18.09 7.77
CA TYR A 63 -8.31 18.91 8.63
C TYR A 63 -8.45 18.54 10.12
N LYS A 64 -9.68 18.31 10.60
CA LYS A 64 -9.90 17.89 11.99
C LYS A 64 -9.22 16.55 12.34
N THR A 65 -9.20 15.61 11.38
CA THR A 65 -8.51 14.33 11.56
C THR A 65 -7.00 14.54 11.60
N PHE A 66 -6.46 15.37 10.70
CA PHE A 66 -5.04 15.70 10.68
C PHE A 66 -4.59 16.46 11.94
N GLU A 67 -5.40 17.40 12.44
CA GLU A 67 -5.13 18.16 13.67
C GLU A 67 -5.10 17.24 14.91
N GLN A 68 -5.97 16.23 14.95
CA GLN A 68 -6.06 15.31 16.07
C GLN A 68 -5.02 14.17 16.04
N PHE A 69 -4.73 13.63 14.85
CA PHE A 69 -3.96 12.38 14.70
C PHE A 69 -2.67 12.55 13.87
N GLY A 70 -2.47 13.68 13.21
CA GLY A 70 -1.32 13.93 12.35
C GLY A 70 -1.45 13.30 10.96
N ALA A 71 -0.29 12.99 10.37
CA ALA A 71 -0.20 12.38 9.04
C ALA A 71 -0.82 10.98 9.01
N PRO A 72 -1.32 10.52 7.86
CA PRO A 72 -1.85 9.16 7.73
C PRO A 72 -0.77 8.11 8.01
N GLN A 73 -1.19 6.92 8.42
CA GLN A 73 -0.30 5.78 8.65
C GLN A 73 -0.31 4.84 7.43
N LEU A 74 0.79 4.09 7.28
CA LEU A 74 0.93 3.03 6.27
C LEU A 74 0.43 1.69 6.80
N HIS A 75 -0.33 0.97 5.99
CA HIS A 75 -0.86 -0.34 6.34
C HIS A 75 -0.42 -1.41 5.33
N PHE A 76 0.25 -2.47 5.79
CA PHE A 76 0.60 -3.61 4.94
C PHE A 76 -0.33 -4.82 5.11
N CYS A 77 -1.14 -4.83 6.18
CA CYS A 77 -2.10 -5.89 6.47
C CYS A 77 -3.51 -5.33 6.66
N ASN A 78 -4.50 -6.23 6.69
CA ASN A 78 -5.90 -5.86 6.93
C ASN A 78 -6.19 -5.63 8.42
N CYS A 79 -5.69 -4.52 8.97
CA CYS A 79 -6.03 -4.12 10.34
C CYS A 79 -7.48 -3.61 10.43
N ALA A 80 -8.05 -3.56 11.64
CA ALA A 80 -9.47 -3.23 11.83
C ALA A 80 -9.85 -1.82 11.30
N GLU A 81 -8.91 -0.88 11.28
CA GLU A 81 -9.11 0.44 10.69
C GLU A 81 -9.11 0.40 9.16
N PHE A 82 -8.18 -0.35 8.55
CA PHE A 82 -8.13 -0.57 7.11
C PHE A 82 -9.41 -1.26 6.59
N ALA A 83 -9.89 -2.30 7.29
CA ALA A 83 -11.16 -2.96 6.98
C ALA A 83 -12.34 -1.97 6.98
N LYS A 84 -12.46 -1.16 8.04
CA LYS A 84 -13.51 -0.13 8.13
C LYS A 84 -13.39 0.89 6.99
N LEU A 85 -12.18 1.27 6.59
CA LEU A 85 -11.95 2.21 5.49
C LEU A 85 -12.36 1.64 4.13
N LEU A 86 -12.10 0.36 3.87
CA LEU A 86 -12.60 -0.34 2.68
C LEU A 86 -14.12 -0.35 2.62
N ASP A 87 -14.79 -0.63 3.75
CA ASP A 87 -16.24 -0.76 3.81
C ASP A 87 -16.97 0.59 3.79
N SER A 88 -16.31 1.67 4.21
CA SER A 88 -16.95 2.97 4.47
C SER A 88 -17.06 3.89 3.26
N GLN A 89 -16.67 3.47 2.06
CA GLN A 89 -16.61 4.33 0.85
C GLN A 89 -15.80 5.63 1.10
N ASN A 90 -14.81 5.55 2.00
CA ASN A 90 -14.03 6.67 2.54
C ASN A 90 -12.93 7.17 1.56
N PRO A 91 -12.34 8.37 1.80
CA PRO A 91 -11.62 9.16 0.81
C PRO A 91 -10.47 8.40 0.14
N HIS A 92 -10.18 8.78 -1.10
CA HIS A 92 -9.15 8.25 -2.01
C HIS A 92 -8.07 7.40 -1.31
N LEU A 93 -8.36 6.13 -1.07
CA LEU A 93 -7.41 5.16 -0.53
C LEU A 93 -6.48 4.77 -1.68
N LEU A 94 -5.18 4.92 -1.46
CA LEU A 94 -4.15 4.53 -2.42
C LEU A 94 -3.39 3.31 -1.93
N LEU A 95 -3.16 2.39 -2.85
CA LEU A 95 -2.22 1.30 -2.74
C LEU A 95 -0.92 1.73 -3.44
N ARG A 96 0.20 1.54 -2.77
CA ARG A 96 1.53 1.82 -3.34
C ARG A 96 2.41 0.58 -3.19
N ARG A 97 3.23 0.31 -4.20
CA ARG A 97 4.19 -0.79 -4.14
C ARG A 97 5.14 -0.56 -2.97
N ALA A 98 5.46 -1.61 -2.22
CA ALA A 98 6.57 -1.56 -1.28
C ALA A 98 7.84 -1.18 -2.03
N GLY A 99 8.70 -0.32 -1.48
CA GLY A 99 9.96 0.07 -2.15
C GLY A 99 10.30 1.54 -2.04
N SER A 100 9.35 2.39 -1.62
CA SER A 100 9.64 3.75 -1.20
C SER A 100 8.81 4.11 0.02
N ASN A 101 9.41 4.85 0.96
CA ASN A 101 8.67 5.56 2.00
C ASN A 101 8.45 7.03 1.61
N ALA A 102 8.18 7.32 0.34
CA ALA A 102 7.85 8.66 -0.13
C ALA A 102 6.39 8.64 -0.54
N PHE A 103 5.54 9.42 0.11
CA PHE A 103 4.10 9.42 -0.11
C PHE A 103 3.54 10.82 -0.35
N GLU A 104 2.39 10.87 -1.02
CA GLU A 104 1.64 12.11 -1.21
C GLU A 104 0.30 12.03 -0.49
N PHE A 105 -0.06 13.11 0.20
CA PHE A 105 -1.41 13.27 0.72
C PHE A 105 -1.81 14.74 0.84
N SER A 106 -3.11 15.01 0.85
CA SER A 106 -3.68 16.34 1.03
C SER A 106 -4.57 16.42 2.26
N VAL A 107 -4.57 17.59 2.89
CA VAL A 107 -5.46 17.91 4.01
C VAL A 107 -6.49 18.91 3.52
N TYR A 108 -7.77 18.68 3.83
CA TYR A 108 -8.85 19.54 3.35
C TYR A 108 -9.80 20.02 4.45
N GLN A 109 -10.35 21.22 4.26
CA GLN A 109 -11.37 21.83 5.11
C GLN A 109 -12.41 22.53 4.23
N GLY A 110 -13.69 22.16 4.37
CA GLY A 110 -14.77 22.82 3.64
C GLY A 110 -14.60 22.85 2.12
N GLY A 111 -14.11 21.77 1.53
CA GLY A 111 -13.86 21.65 0.08
C GLY A 111 -12.56 22.30 -0.42
N THR A 112 -11.80 22.98 0.45
CA THR A 112 -10.51 23.60 0.12
C THR A 112 -9.36 22.75 0.64
N THR A 113 -8.31 22.57 -0.15
CA THR A 113 -7.06 21.96 0.31
C THR A 113 -6.29 22.95 1.17
N THR A 114 -6.09 22.63 2.45
CA THR A 114 -5.33 23.44 3.41
C THR A 114 -3.87 23.02 3.51
N GLY A 115 -3.53 21.81 3.06
CA GLY A 115 -2.15 21.33 2.98
C GLY A 115 -1.97 20.27 1.90
N TYR A 116 -0.82 20.29 1.23
CA TYR A 116 -0.43 19.27 0.28
C TYR A 116 1.00 18.82 0.61
N PHE A 117 1.15 17.55 0.91
CA PHE A 117 2.39 16.93 1.33
C PHE A 117 2.83 15.99 0.22
N ARG A 118 4.05 16.19 -0.27
CA ARG A 118 4.66 15.38 -1.34
C ARG A 118 5.98 14.83 -0.85
N ASP A 119 6.31 13.62 -1.28
CA ASP A 119 7.52 12.89 -0.88
C ASP A 119 7.65 12.80 0.65
N TYR A 120 6.50 12.74 1.34
CA TYR A 120 6.40 12.74 2.78
C TYR A 120 6.55 11.29 3.29
N PRO A 121 7.49 11.02 4.21
CA PRO A 121 7.61 9.71 4.82
C PRO A 121 6.49 9.48 5.80
N LEU A 122 5.67 8.46 5.52
CA LEU A 122 4.56 8.11 6.39
C LEU A 122 5.00 7.04 7.39
N PRO A 123 4.59 7.16 8.66
CA PRO A 123 4.89 6.14 9.66
C PRO A 123 4.08 4.87 9.41
N LEU A 124 4.63 3.72 9.76
CA LEU A 124 3.89 2.46 9.74
C LEU A 124 2.81 2.44 10.83
N CYS A 125 1.66 1.82 10.54
CA CYS A 125 0.61 1.64 11.52
C CYS A 125 1.07 0.79 12.69
N THR A 126 0.77 1.20 13.93
CA THR A 126 1.18 0.48 15.15
C THR A 126 0.65 -0.96 15.18
N GLN A 127 -0.59 -1.19 14.73
CA GLN A 127 -1.13 -2.56 14.65
C GLN A 127 -0.38 -3.40 13.61
N CYS A 128 0.00 -2.78 12.48
CA CYS A 128 0.82 -3.44 11.47
C CYS A 128 2.21 -3.79 12.03
N ILE A 129 2.84 -2.89 12.80
CA ILE A 129 4.11 -3.17 13.50
C ILE A 129 3.97 -4.39 14.40
N GLU A 130 2.95 -4.43 15.26
CA GLU A 130 2.75 -5.54 16.19
C GLU A 130 2.43 -6.86 15.47
N ILE A 131 1.65 -6.82 14.38
CA ILE A 131 1.42 -8.01 13.55
C ILE A 131 2.73 -8.50 12.93
N ALA A 132 3.53 -7.62 12.33
CA ALA A 132 4.79 -8.05 11.71
C ALA A 132 5.76 -8.61 12.74
N LYS A 133 5.89 -8.04 13.95
CA LYS A 133 6.75 -8.61 15.02
C LYS A 133 6.43 -10.07 15.34
N ASN A 134 5.18 -10.48 15.18
CA ASN A 134 4.73 -11.85 15.46
C ASN A 134 4.87 -12.81 14.26
N LEU A 135 5.22 -12.32 13.08
CA LEU A 135 5.48 -13.19 11.93
C LEU A 135 6.87 -13.82 12.05
N PRO A 136 7.03 -15.13 11.77
CA PRO A 136 8.31 -15.82 11.85
C PRO A 136 9.43 -15.18 11.04
N ALA A 137 9.09 -14.50 9.94
CA ALA A 137 10.03 -13.79 9.08
C ALA A 137 10.66 -12.55 9.74
N PHE A 138 9.99 -11.92 10.70
CA PHE A 138 10.42 -10.65 11.31
C PHE A 138 10.79 -10.76 12.80
N ALA A 139 10.51 -11.91 13.43
CA ALA A 139 10.75 -12.12 14.87
C ALA A 139 12.19 -11.81 15.34
N LYS A 140 13.19 -11.92 14.45
CA LYS A 140 14.61 -11.65 14.73
C LYS A 140 15.03 -10.17 14.57
N HIS A 141 14.16 -9.33 14.02
CA HIS A 141 14.45 -7.93 13.67
C HIS A 141 13.58 -6.95 14.47
N THR A 142 13.05 -7.37 15.62
CA THR A 142 12.04 -6.64 16.39
C THR A 142 12.62 -5.65 17.42
N GLU A 143 13.94 -5.72 17.67
CA GLU A 143 14.62 -4.91 18.71
C GLU A 143 14.99 -3.50 18.23
N ASP A 144 15.15 -3.28 16.92
CA ASP A 144 15.42 -1.97 16.31
C ASP A 144 14.28 -1.59 15.35
N SER A 145 13.56 -0.51 15.67
CA SER A 145 12.40 -0.04 14.89
C SER A 145 12.76 0.49 13.50
N GLN A 146 13.96 1.03 13.31
CA GLN A 146 14.42 1.53 12.01
C GLN A 146 14.88 0.37 11.11
N GLU A 147 15.58 -0.62 11.67
CA GLU A 147 15.89 -1.85 10.94
C GLU A 147 14.61 -2.60 10.58
N PHE A 148 13.65 -2.69 11.49
CA PHE A 148 12.39 -3.39 11.28
C PHE A 148 11.60 -2.86 10.07
N GLU A 149 11.43 -1.53 9.95
CA GLU A 149 10.76 -0.95 8.80
C GLU A 149 11.52 -1.25 7.52
N LYS A 150 12.85 -1.09 7.53
CA LYS A 150 13.70 -1.41 6.37
C LYS A 150 13.56 -2.88 5.94
N TYR A 151 13.59 -3.82 6.88
CA TYR A 151 13.41 -5.23 6.60
C TYR A 151 12.01 -5.56 6.08
N LEU A 152 10.97 -4.91 6.61
CA LEU A 152 9.61 -5.05 6.10
C LEU A 152 9.51 -4.55 4.64
N PHE A 153 10.10 -3.40 4.33
CA PHE A 153 10.17 -2.88 2.96
C PHE A 153 10.90 -3.84 2.01
N LEU A 154 12.02 -4.45 2.46
CA LEU A 154 12.77 -5.43 1.67
C LEU A 154 11.99 -6.72 1.45
N PHE A 155 11.41 -7.27 2.53
CA PHE A 155 10.58 -8.46 2.49
C PHE A 155 9.41 -8.30 1.52
N MET A 156 8.69 -7.18 1.61
CA MET A 156 7.55 -6.91 0.74
C MET A 156 7.92 -6.67 -0.73
N ASN A 157 9.20 -6.45 -1.02
CA ASN A 157 9.74 -6.39 -2.37
C ASN A 157 10.21 -7.75 -2.91
N GLY A 158 10.11 -8.81 -2.11
CA GLY A 158 10.66 -10.12 -2.46
C GLY A 158 12.19 -10.12 -2.48
N GLU A 159 12.84 -9.14 -1.84
CA GLU A 159 14.28 -9.12 -1.68
C GLU A 159 14.67 -10.08 -0.55
N LYS A 160 15.74 -10.86 -0.77
CA LYS A 160 16.23 -11.79 0.25
C LYS A 160 16.84 -10.97 1.39
N VAL A 161 16.25 -11.14 2.57
CA VAL A 161 16.71 -10.65 3.87
C VAL A 161 17.69 -11.65 4.46
#